data_AF-A0A328SIM5-F1
#
_entry.id   AF-A0A328SIM5-F1
#
_cell.length_a   1.000
_cell.length_b   1.000
_cell.length_c   1.000
_cell.angle_alpha   90.00
_cell.angle_beta   90.00
_cell.angle_gamma   90.00
#
_symmetry.space_group_name_H-M   'P 1'
#
loop_
_entity.id
_entity.type
_entity.pdbx_description
1 polymer ?
#
loop_
_entity_poly.entity_id
_entity_poly.type
_entity_poly.pdbx_seq_one_letter_code
_entity_poly.pdbx_strand_id
1 'polypeptide(L)'
;MIKINSHDGPARLGTINNESTPLLLDYKTINKIENIATPYKIQKEIAEENMKKTLQIAKNEKNKEKIGVIQGAQYTDLRVQCAKKLEEYGYTTLMFANTDELQRNPQELLDIVINTRENIKPTTTLYFPFATTQIIPILSYIGIDIFDNSRAIYESKN
;
A
#
# COMPACT_ATOMS: atom_id res chain seq x y z
N MET A 1 4.81 -11.58 -6.00
CA MET A 1 4.78 -12.21 -4.67
C MET A 1 6.18 -12.21 -4.08
N ILE A 2 6.33 -11.85 -2.80
CA ILE A 2 7.63 -11.81 -2.12
C ILE A 2 8.05 -13.21 -1.65
N LYS A 3 9.34 -13.53 -1.79
CA LYS A 3 9.97 -14.65 -1.08
C LYS A 3 10.58 -14.12 0.22
N ILE A 4 10.07 -14.55 1.37
CA ILE A 4 10.57 -14.11 2.68
C ILE A 4 11.82 -14.92 3.02
N ASN A 5 12.94 -14.24 3.29
CA ASN A 5 14.21 -14.87 3.67
C ASN A 5 14.38 -14.88 5.19
N SER A 6 14.01 -13.79 5.86
CA SER A 6 13.93 -13.68 7.32
C SER A 6 12.93 -12.61 7.74
N HIS A 7 12.51 -12.63 9.00
CA HIS A 7 11.59 -11.62 9.56
C HIS A 7 11.85 -11.37 11.05
N ASP A 8 11.48 -10.19 11.51
CA ASP A 8 11.40 -9.80 12.92
C ASP A 8 10.11 -9.00 13.13
N GLY A 9 9.15 -9.57 13.85
CA GLY A 9 7.79 -9.06 13.88
C GLY A 9 7.20 -8.89 12.46
N PRO A 10 6.56 -7.75 12.14
CA PRO A 10 6.06 -7.44 10.80
C PRO A 10 7.16 -7.14 9.77
N ALA A 11 8.36 -6.76 10.23
CA ALA A 11 9.50 -6.43 9.40
C ALA A 11 10.00 -7.68 8.70
N ARG A 12 10.33 -7.57 7.42
CA ARG A 12 10.78 -8.73 6.64
C ARG A 12 11.81 -8.37 5.60
N LEU A 13 12.87 -9.17 5.64
CA LEU A 13 13.88 -9.23 4.61
C LEU A 13 13.45 -10.32 3.63
N GLY A 14 13.05 -9.90 2.44
CA GLY A 14 12.62 -10.79 1.38
C GLY A 14 13.23 -10.41 0.05
N THR A 15 12.85 -11.16 -0.97
CA THR A 15 13.29 -10.97 -2.34
C THR A 15 12.09 -10.81 -3.26
N ILE A 16 12.12 -9.77 -4.09
CA ILE A 16 11.15 -9.46 -5.14
C ILE A 16 11.95 -9.22 -6.41
N ASN A 17 11.70 -9.99 -7.48
CA ASN A 17 12.42 -9.87 -8.75
C ASN A 17 13.97 -9.86 -8.62
N ASN A 18 14.51 -10.72 -7.76
CA ASN A 18 15.95 -10.81 -7.41
C ASN A 18 16.52 -9.59 -6.65
N GLU A 19 15.69 -8.65 -6.22
CA GLU A 19 16.10 -7.53 -5.37
C GLU A 19 15.62 -7.71 -3.93
N SER A 20 16.37 -7.18 -2.97
CA SER A 20 16.05 -7.30 -1.54
C SER A 20 15.05 -6.24 -1.08
N THR A 21 14.18 -6.57 -0.14
CA THR A 21 13.35 -5.58 0.56
C THR A 21 14.11 -4.90 1.72
N PRO A 22 13.76 -3.66 2.10
CA PRO A 22 12.80 -2.79 1.43
C PRO A 22 13.31 -2.34 0.04
N LEU A 23 12.46 -2.44 -0.97
CA LEU A 23 12.79 -2.17 -2.37
C LEU A 23 12.41 -0.73 -2.74
N LEU A 24 13.26 -0.04 -3.49
CA LEU A 24 13.00 1.30 -4.01
C LEU A 24 12.72 1.25 -5.52
N LEU A 25 11.51 1.64 -5.93
CA LEU A 25 11.09 1.68 -7.34
C LEU A 25 11.22 3.08 -7.95
N ASP A 26 11.39 3.14 -9.27
CA ASP A 26 11.19 4.38 -10.02
C ASP A 26 9.69 4.65 -10.21
N TYR A 27 9.20 5.77 -9.70
CA TYR A 27 7.78 6.11 -9.69
C TYR A 27 7.17 6.14 -11.11
N LYS A 28 7.99 6.43 -12.14
CA LYS A 28 7.54 6.46 -13.55
C LYS A 28 7.19 5.09 -14.10
N THR A 29 7.69 4.03 -13.47
CA THR A 29 7.48 2.63 -13.88
C THR A 29 6.29 1.98 -13.17
N ILE A 30 5.68 2.68 -12.22
CA ILE A 30 4.58 2.16 -11.40
C ILE A 30 3.34 1.93 -12.26
N ASN A 31 2.96 0.66 -12.38
CA ASN A 31 1.75 0.24 -13.08
C ASN A 31 0.72 -0.26 -12.05
N LYS A 32 -0.24 0.59 -11.72
CA LYS A 32 -1.33 0.30 -10.77
C LYS A 32 -2.67 0.23 -11.48
N ILE A 33 -3.64 -0.40 -10.83
CA ILE A 33 -5.03 -0.36 -11.30
C ILE A 33 -5.59 1.07 -11.25
N GLU A 34 -6.57 1.34 -12.10
CA GLU A 34 -7.43 2.51 -11.91
C GLU A 34 -8.22 2.38 -10.59
N ASN A 35 -8.53 3.52 -9.99
CA ASN A 35 -9.23 3.58 -8.71
C ASN A 35 -10.08 4.85 -8.62
N ILE A 36 -11.07 4.83 -7.75
CA ILE A 36 -11.83 6.04 -7.43
C ILE A 36 -10.99 6.92 -6.50
N ALA A 37 -10.71 8.14 -6.94
CA ALA A 37 -10.04 9.13 -6.12
C ALA A 37 -10.92 9.46 -4.90
N THR A 38 -10.40 9.21 -3.71
CA THR A 38 -11.14 9.38 -2.46
C THR A 38 -10.34 10.30 -1.53
N PRO A 39 -10.93 11.40 -1.05
CA PRO A 39 -10.32 12.23 -0.01
C PRO A 39 -10.07 11.43 1.27
N TYR A 40 -9.01 11.77 2.00
CA TYR A 40 -8.67 11.08 3.24
C TYR A 40 -9.71 11.29 4.35
N LYS A 41 -10.22 12.53 4.49
CA LYS A 41 -11.30 12.88 5.44
C LYS A 41 -12.61 13.02 4.67
N ILE A 42 -13.47 12.02 4.81
CA ILE A 42 -14.80 11.95 4.18
C ILE A 42 -15.72 11.08 5.02
N GLN A 43 -17.04 11.18 4.84
CA GLN A 43 -18.00 10.30 5.51
C GLN A 43 -17.74 8.83 5.17
N LYS A 44 -17.92 7.94 6.17
CA LYS A 44 -17.56 6.52 6.06
C LYS A 44 -18.33 5.81 4.96
N GLU A 45 -19.61 6.14 4.82
CA GLU A 45 -20.50 5.59 3.81
C GLU A 45 -19.99 5.88 2.40
N ILE A 46 -19.51 7.12 2.17
CA ILE A 46 -18.94 7.54 0.88
C ILE A 46 -17.58 6.87 0.65
N ALA A 47 -16.74 6.76 1.68
CA ALA A 47 -15.47 6.04 1.59
C ALA A 47 -15.69 4.56 1.22
N GLU A 48 -16.68 3.92 1.82
CA GLU A 48 -17.06 2.53 1.55
C GLU A 48 -17.59 2.37 0.13
N GLU A 49 -18.43 3.28 -0.35
CA GLU A 49 -18.95 3.26 -1.73
C GLU A 49 -17.80 3.39 -2.75
N ASN A 50 -16.88 4.32 -2.55
CA ASN A 50 -15.73 4.52 -3.43
C ASN A 50 -14.75 3.33 -3.39
N MET A 51 -14.56 2.72 -2.21
CA MET A 51 -13.80 1.48 -2.06
C MET A 51 -14.46 0.34 -2.86
N LYS A 52 -15.79 0.15 -2.74
CA LYS A 52 -16.53 -0.87 -3.50
C LYS A 52 -16.40 -0.68 -5.01
N LYS A 53 -16.50 0.57 -5.50
CA LYS A 53 -16.28 0.91 -6.92
C LYS A 53 -14.86 0.58 -7.36
N THR A 54 -13.85 0.90 -6.55
CA THR A 54 -12.44 0.54 -6.81
C THR A 54 -12.24 -0.98 -6.86
N LEU A 55 -12.86 -1.72 -5.93
CA LEU A 55 -12.81 -3.18 -5.92
C LEU A 55 -13.49 -3.79 -7.15
N GLN A 56 -14.56 -3.17 -7.67
CA GLN A 56 -15.21 -3.61 -8.90
C GLN A 56 -14.29 -3.45 -10.12
N ILE A 57 -13.55 -2.33 -10.21
CA ILE A 57 -12.52 -2.12 -11.21
C ILE A 57 -11.41 -3.18 -11.08
N ALA A 58 -10.90 -3.36 -9.85
CA ALA A 58 -9.86 -4.34 -9.55
C ALA A 58 -10.29 -5.78 -9.89
N LYS A 59 -11.56 -6.13 -9.69
CA LYS A 59 -12.09 -7.46 -10.03
C LYS A 59 -12.04 -7.70 -11.54
N ASN A 60 -12.41 -6.69 -12.34
CA ASN A 60 -12.50 -6.77 -13.80
C ASN A 60 -11.17 -6.60 -14.53
N GLU A 61 -10.14 -6.07 -13.88
CA GLU A 61 -8.79 -5.96 -14.44
C GLU A 61 -8.22 -7.36 -14.73
N LYS A 62 -7.75 -7.59 -15.96
CA LYS A 62 -7.23 -8.90 -16.37
C LYS A 62 -5.79 -9.11 -15.90
N ASN A 63 -4.99 -8.04 -15.86
CA ASN A 63 -3.61 -8.11 -15.43
C ASN A 63 -3.49 -7.97 -13.90
N LYS A 64 -3.34 -9.08 -13.20
CA LYS A 64 -3.14 -9.13 -11.73
C LYS A 64 -1.70 -8.88 -11.29
N GLU A 65 -0.77 -8.66 -12.23
CA GLU A 65 0.58 -8.19 -11.94
C GLU A 65 0.60 -6.67 -11.67
N LYS A 66 -0.43 -5.94 -12.13
CA LYS A 66 -0.61 -4.55 -11.72
C LYS A 66 -0.76 -4.44 -10.22
N ILE A 67 -0.37 -3.29 -9.69
CA ILE A 67 -0.48 -3.00 -8.26
C ILE A 67 -1.94 -2.69 -7.91
N GLY A 68 -2.48 -3.42 -6.94
CA GLY A 68 -3.81 -3.16 -6.37
C GLY A 68 -3.78 -1.94 -5.44
N VAL A 69 -4.78 -1.07 -5.49
CA VAL A 69 -4.83 0.15 -4.67
C VAL A 69 -5.76 -0.03 -3.48
N ILE A 70 -5.21 -0.01 -2.27
CA ILE A 70 -5.95 -0.08 -1.01
C ILE A 70 -6.64 1.27 -0.76
N GLN A 71 -7.94 1.32 -0.96
CA GLN A 71 -8.82 2.44 -0.62
C GLN A 71 -9.44 2.26 0.77
N GLY A 72 -10.11 3.29 1.28
CA GLY A 72 -10.76 3.26 2.60
C GLY A 72 -10.63 4.56 3.40
N ALA A 73 -10.04 5.61 2.81
CA ALA A 73 -9.86 6.91 3.46
C ALA A 73 -9.13 6.76 4.82
N GLN A 74 -9.61 7.42 5.88
CA GLN A 74 -9.09 7.30 7.25
C GLN A 74 -9.55 6.04 8.02
N TYR A 75 -10.36 5.16 7.42
CA TYR A 75 -11.01 4.06 8.14
C TYR A 75 -10.24 2.74 8.04
N THR A 76 -9.64 2.30 9.15
CA THR A 76 -8.85 1.07 9.23
C THR A 76 -9.60 -0.18 8.79
N ASP A 77 -10.86 -0.34 9.18
CA ASP A 77 -11.68 -1.49 8.81
C ASP A 77 -11.91 -1.58 7.30
N LEU A 78 -12.17 -0.44 6.64
CA LEU A 78 -12.30 -0.38 5.19
C LEU A 78 -10.97 -0.69 4.48
N ARG A 79 -9.84 -0.20 5.00
CA ARG A 79 -8.50 -0.50 4.45
C ARG A 79 -8.20 -2.00 4.50
N VAL A 80 -8.45 -2.63 5.65
CA VAL A 80 -8.27 -4.08 5.84
C VAL A 80 -9.19 -4.87 4.91
N GLN A 81 -10.47 -4.49 4.83
CA GLN A 81 -11.44 -5.13 3.94
C GLN A 81 -11.01 -5.03 2.47
N CYS A 82 -10.56 -3.84 2.04
CA CYS A 82 -10.08 -3.61 0.68
C CYS A 82 -8.87 -4.50 0.36
N ALA A 83 -7.89 -4.56 1.27
CA ALA A 83 -6.68 -5.35 1.09
C ALA A 83 -7.00 -6.85 0.95
N LYS A 84 -7.83 -7.41 1.86
CA LYS A 84 -8.29 -8.81 1.77
C LYS A 84 -8.98 -9.12 0.44
N LYS A 85 -9.87 -8.23 -0.02
CA LYS A 85 -10.57 -8.42 -1.30
C LYS A 85 -9.63 -8.36 -2.50
N LEU A 86 -8.61 -7.50 -2.47
CA LEU A 86 -7.59 -7.48 -3.53
C LEU A 86 -6.79 -8.79 -3.56
N GLU A 87 -6.45 -9.38 -2.40
CA GLU A 87 -5.80 -10.70 -2.37
C GLU A 87 -6.70 -11.82 -2.92
N GLU A 88 -8.00 -11.79 -2.59
CA GLU A 88 -8.99 -12.73 -3.15
C GLU A 88 -9.06 -12.63 -4.68
N TYR A 89 -8.86 -11.43 -5.23
CA TYR A 89 -8.82 -11.20 -6.69
C TYR A 89 -7.47 -11.56 -7.34
N GLY A 90 -6.48 -11.99 -6.55
CA GLY A 90 -5.18 -12.48 -7.05
C GLY A 90 -4.07 -11.43 -7.08
N TYR A 91 -4.28 -10.23 -6.55
CA TYR A 91 -3.21 -9.23 -6.44
C TYR A 91 -2.18 -9.65 -5.38
N THR A 92 -0.90 -9.55 -5.72
CA THR A 92 0.20 -9.89 -4.79
C THR A 92 1.03 -8.68 -4.34
N THR A 93 0.81 -7.51 -4.94
CA THR A 93 1.40 -6.23 -4.54
C THR A 93 0.29 -5.22 -4.36
N LEU A 94 0.19 -4.64 -3.16
CA LEU A 94 -0.86 -3.71 -2.79
C LEU A 94 -0.26 -2.36 -2.35
N MET A 95 -0.85 -1.26 -2.80
CA MET A 95 -0.41 0.10 -2.55
C MET A 95 -1.40 0.86 -1.67
N PHE A 96 -0.92 1.57 -0.65
CA PHE A 96 -1.79 2.48 0.11
C PHE A 96 -2.13 3.74 -0.70
N ALA A 97 -3.40 4.12 -0.72
CA ALA A 97 -3.84 5.45 -1.18
C ALA A 97 -3.70 6.51 -0.07
N ASN A 98 -3.56 7.79 -0.45
CA ASN A 98 -3.48 8.95 0.46
C ASN A 98 -2.30 8.88 1.45
N THR A 99 -1.14 8.42 1.02
CA THR A 99 0.05 8.26 1.88
C THR A 99 0.62 9.58 2.38
N ASP A 100 0.42 10.68 1.65
CA ASP A 100 0.72 12.04 2.08
C ASP A 100 -0.09 12.45 3.32
N GLU A 101 -1.39 12.19 3.31
CA GLU A 101 -2.27 12.44 4.45
C GLU A 101 -2.02 11.47 5.60
N LEU A 102 -1.75 10.18 5.32
CA LEU A 102 -1.38 9.23 6.37
C LEU A 102 -0.11 9.69 7.12
N GLN A 103 0.91 10.17 6.41
CA GLN A 103 2.13 10.69 7.05
C GLN A 103 1.89 11.92 7.93
N ARG A 104 0.81 12.69 7.70
CA ARG A 104 0.39 13.81 8.55
C ARG A 104 -0.43 13.38 9.77
N ASN A 105 -0.89 12.13 9.79
CA ASN A 105 -1.73 11.55 10.85
C ASN A 105 -1.07 10.25 11.34
N PRO A 106 0.04 10.34 12.10
CA PRO A 106 0.94 9.22 12.35
C PRO A 106 0.30 8.08 13.16
N GLN A 107 -0.65 8.39 14.05
CA GLN A 107 -1.35 7.35 14.81
C GLN A 107 -2.22 6.49 13.86
N GLU A 108 -3.01 7.14 13.01
CA GLU A 108 -3.84 6.48 12.01
C GLU A 108 -2.99 5.73 10.98
N LEU A 109 -1.84 6.27 10.59
CA LEU A 109 -0.87 5.57 9.74
C LEU A 109 -0.45 4.24 10.37
N LEU A 110 -0.01 4.26 11.63
CA LEU A 110 0.43 3.06 12.34
C LEU A 110 -0.73 2.06 12.44
N ASP A 111 -1.90 2.51 12.88
CA ASP A 111 -3.08 1.66 13.02
C ASP A 111 -3.46 1.01 11.69
N ILE A 112 -3.54 1.78 10.61
CA ILE A 112 -3.91 1.27 9.28
C ILE A 112 -2.88 0.28 8.76
N VAL A 113 -1.59 0.59 8.82
CA VAL A 113 -0.54 -0.26 8.25
C VAL A 113 -0.42 -1.56 9.03
N ILE A 114 -0.38 -1.50 10.37
CA ILE A 114 -0.25 -2.68 11.24
C ILE A 114 -1.47 -3.59 11.08
N ASN A 115 -2.69 -3.04 11.21
CA ASN A 115 -3.90 -3.85 11.08
C ASN A 115 -4.03 -4.45 9.68
N THR A 116 -3.63 -3.72 8.64
CA THR A 116 -3.61 -4.27 7.27
C THR A 116 -2.64 -5.44 7.18
N ARG A 117 -1.40 -5.29 7.67
CA ARG A 117 -0.37 -6.33 7.62
C ARG A 117 -0.78 -7.60 8.37
N GLU A 118 -1.36 -7.47 9.55
CA GLU A 118 -1.82 -8.61 10.36
C GLU A 118 -2.97 -9.40 9.71
N ASN A 119 -3.67 -8.79 8.74
CA ASN A 119 -4.90 -9.32 8.16
C ASN A 119 -4.76 -9.78 6.71
N ILE A 120 -3.58 -9.66 6.10
CA ILE A 120 -3.30 -10.13 4.73
C ILE A 120 -2.26 -11.24 4.75
N LYS A 121 -2.10 -11.95 3.64
CA LYS A 121 -1.11 -13.02 3.52
C LYS A 121 0.31 -12.47 3.74
N PRO A 122 1.19 -13.19 4.46
CA PRO A 122 2.59 -12.80 4.63
C PRO A 122 3.34 -12.61 3.30
N THR A 123 2.93 -13.33 2.27
CA THR A 123 3.50 -13.28 0.91
C THR A 123 3.02 -12.10 0.06
N THR A 124 2.10 -11.28 0.59
CA THR A 124 1.60 -10.09 -0.10
C THR A 124 2.48 -8.90 0.23
N THR A 125 2.96 -8.26 -0.82
CA THR A 125 3.86 -7.11 -0.76
C THR A 125 3.04 -5.84 -0.51
N LEU A 126 3.44 -5.03 0.48
CA LEU A 126 2.90 -3.70 0.71
C LEU A 126 3.83 -2.62 0.17
N TYR A 127 3.25 -1.72 -0.61
CA TYR A 127 3.91 -0.58 -1.23
C TYR A 127 3.38 0.73 -0.64
N PHE A 128 4.30 1.56 -0.15
CA PHE A 128 4.00 2.89 0.38
C PHE A 128 4.61 3.98 -0.52
N PRO A 129 3.82 4.62 -1.42
CA PRO A 129 4.31 5.67 -2.29
C PRO A 129 4.58 6.97 -1.53
N PHE A 130 5.48 7.80 -2.05
CA PHE A 130 5.69 9.18 -1.59
C PHE A 130 6.06 9.28 -0.10
N ALA A 131 6.80 8.30 0.42
CA ALA A 131 7.32 8.33 1.79
C ALA A 131 8.40 9.41 1.96
N THR A 132 8.40 10.11 3.08
CA THR A 132 9.56 10.92 3.50
C THR A 132 10.70 10.01 3.92
N THR A 133 11.94 10.42 3.63
CA THR A 133 13.12 9.59 3.94
C THR A 133 13.21 9.23 5.43
N GLN A 134 12.77 10.13 6.32
CA GLN A 134 12.87 9.89 7.77
C GLN A 134 11.96 8.76 8.27
N ILE A 135 10.84 8.49 7.60
CA ILE A 135 9.85 7.49 8.07
C ILE A 135 10.08 6.09 7.47
N ILE A 136 10.92 5.96 6.44
CA ILE A 136 11.19 4.69 5.75
C ILE A 136 11.61 3.57 6.72
N PRO A 137 12.54 3.77 7.68
CA PRO A 137 12.93 2.71 8.62
C PRO A 137 11.75 2.21 9.47
N ILE A 138 10.90 3.12 9.95
CA ILE A 138 9.72 2.79 10.75
C ILE A 138 8.69 2.04 9.90
N LEU A 139 8.39 2.55 8.70
CA LEU A 139 7.47 1.90 7.76
C LEU A 139 7.94 0.49 7.39
N SER A 140 9.24 0.32 7.15
CA SER A 140 9.85 -0.98 6.86
C SER A 140 9.68 -1.94 8.04
N TYR A 141 9.90 -1.44 9.27
CA TYR A 141 9.76 -2.23 10.48
C TYR A 141 8.32 -2.71 10.74
N ILE A 142 7.32 -1.89 10.40
CA ILE A 142 5.90 -2.27 10.52
C ILE A 142 5.37 -3.04 9.29
N GLY A 143 6.25 -3.44 8.37
CA GLY A 143 5.94 -4.40 7.31
C GLY A 143 5.57 -3.79 5.95
N ILE A 144 6.01 -2.57 5.65
CA ILE A 144 6.09 -2.06 4.27
C ILE A 144 7.32 -2.67 3.58
N ASP A 145 7.14 -3.14 2.35
CA ASP A 145 8.17 -3.85 1.58
C ASP A 145 8.75 -3.01 0.44
N ILE A 146 7.97 -2.05 -0.08
CA ILE A 146 8.31 -1.26 -1.26
C ILE A 146 8.07 0.23 -0.99
N PHE A 147 8.99 1.06 -1.50
CA PHE A 147 8.90 2.51 -1.59
C PHE A 147 9.18 2.97 -3.03
N ASP A 148 8.99 4.26 -3.32
CA ASP A 148 9.37 4.86 -4.59
C ASP A 148 10.17 6.16 -4.42
N ASN A 149 10.81 6.60 -5.50
CA ASN A 149 11.58 7.84 -5.56
C ASN A 149 10.72 9.11 -5.78
N SER A 150 9.38 9.00 -5.72
CA SER A 150 8.48 10.10 -6.08
C SER A 150 8.63 11.33 -5.18
N ARG A 151 8.88 11.12 -3.88
CA ARG A 151 9.10 12.21 -2.91
C ARG A 151 10.37 12.99 -3.21
N ALA A 152 11.49 12.30 -3.47
CA ALA A 152 12.77 12.94 -3.79
C ALA A 152 12.67 13.80 -5.06
N ILE A 153 11.94 13.33 -6.07
CA ILE A 153 11.72 14.07 -7.33
C ILE A 153 10.81 15.29 -7.15
N TYR A 154 9.84 15.21 -6.24
CA TYR A 154 9.02 16.35 -5.88
C TYR A 154 9.84 17.42 -5.15
N GLU A 155 10.67 17.01 -4.18
CA GLU A 155 11.51 17.92 -3.40
C GLU A 155 12.63 18.55 -4.23
N SER A 156 13.21 17.83 -5.21
CA SER A 156 14.28 18.39 -6.07
C SER A 156 13.84 19.51 -7.00
N LYS A 157 12.53 19.75 -7.13
CA LYS A 157 11.94 20.78 -8.00
C LYS A 157 11.54 22.04 -7.24
N ASN A 158 11.57 22.00 -5.91
CA ASN A 158 11.29 23.13 -5.04
C ASN A 158 12.61 23.71 -4.51
#